data_AF-A0A564YMY8-F1
#
_entry.id   AF-A0A564YMY8-F1
#
_cell.length_a   1.000
_cell.length_b   1.000
_cell.length_c   1.000
_cell.angle_alpha   90.00
_cell.angle_beta   90.00
_cell.angle_gamma   90.00
#
_symmetry.space_group_name_H-M   'P 1'
#
loop_
_entity.id
_entity.type
_entity.pdbx_description
1 polymer ?
#
loop_
_entity_poly.entity_id
_entity_poly.type
_entity_poly.pdbx_seq_one_letter_code
_entity_poly.pdbx_strand_id
1 'polypeptide(L)' 'MQILAIYDRFGRLLFGHPTSPVDVLEYVVFENYITDEYGRWRIHGKVVPSWARGFAAAPQRTRRLPTQSESSAQG' A
#
# COMPACT_ATOMS: atom_id res chain seq x y z
N MET A 1 -15.11 6.84 1.87
CA MET A 1 -15.35 5.39 2.11
C MET A 1 -14.94 4.61 0.89
N GLN A 2 -14.10 3.58 1.06
CA GLN A 2 -13.63 2.71 -0.01
C GLN A 2 -13.65 1.24 0.45
N ILE A 3 -13.87 0.31 -0.48
CA ILE A 3 -13.79 -1.14 -0.25
C ILE A 3 -12.53 -1.65 -0.97
N LEU A 4 -11.76 -2.51 -0.30
CA LEU A 4 -10.57 -3.17 -0.86
C LEU A 4 -10.54 -4.63 -0.42
N ALA A 5 -10.34 -5.53 -1.37
CA ALA A 5 -10.11 -6.95 -1.14
C ALA A 5 -9.03 -7.45 -2.10
N ILE A 6 -7.92 -7.96 -1.54
CA ILE A 6 -6.80 -8.51 -2.32
C ILE A 6 -6.87 -10.03 -2.21
N TYR A 7 -6.83 -10.71 -3.36
CA TYR A 7 -6.86 -12.16 -3.46
C TYR A 7 -5.53 -12.71 -3.98
N ASP A 8 -5.16 -13.91 -3.56
CA ASP A 8 -4.01 -14.62 -4.12
C ASP A 8 -4.32 -15.21 -5.51
N ARG A 9 -3.30 -15.79 -6.16
CA ARG A 9 -3.43 -16.47 -7.46
C ARG A 9 -4.38 -17.67 -7.45
N PHE A 10 -4.82 -18.14 -6.28
CA PHE A 10 -5.77 -19.24 -6.09
C PHE A 10 -7.15 -18.75 -5.63
N GLY A 11 -7.38 -17.44 -5.60
CA GLY A 11 -8.65 -16.82 -5.20
C GLY A 11 -8.90 -16.76 -3.70
N ARG A 12 -7.90 -17.02 -2.85
CA ARG A 12 -8.04 -16.91 -1.39
C ARG A 12 -7.82 -15.45 -0.95
N LEU A 13 -8.65 -14.96 -0.03
CA LEU A 13 -8.56 -13.58 0.48
C LEU A 13 -7.27 -13.40 1.29
N LEU A 14 -6.45 -12.42 0.90
CA LEU A 14 -5.18 -12.08 1.56
C LEU A 14 -5.31 -10.85 2.47
N PHE A 15 -6.07 -9.85 2.06
CA PHE A 15 -6.16 -8.56 2.74
C PHE A 15 -7.48 -7.85 2.46
N GLY A 16 -7.99 -7.13 3.46
CA GLY A 16 -9.21 -6.34 3.35
C GLY A 16 -10.50 -7.17 3.44
N HIS A 17 -11.60 -6.63 2.93
CA HIS A 17 -12.92 -7.27 2.97
C HIS A 17 -13.74 -6.88 1.72
N PRO A 18 -14.45 -7.82 1.06
CA PRO A 18 -15.13 -7.56 -0.21
C PRO A 18 -16.37 -6.66 -0.12
N THR A 19 -16.94 -6.50 1.08
CA THR A 19 -18.20 -5.78 1.27
C THR A 19 -18.15 -4.71 2.36
N SER A 20 -17.10 -4.67 3.18
CA SER A 20 -17.02 -3.73 4.29
C SER A 20 -16.23 -2.50 3.86
N PRO A 21 -16.84 -1.30 3.80
CA PRO A 21 -16.11 -0.08 3.51
C PRO A 21 -15.27 0.35 4.70
N VAL A 22 -14.16 1.05 4.41
CA VAL A 22 -13.27 1.67 5.39
C VAL A 22 -13.17 3.17 5.08
N ASP A 23 -13.02 3.97 6.12
CA ASP A 23 -12.73 5.39 5.96
C ASP A 23 -11.25 5.62 5.66
N VAL A 24 -10.98 6.47 4.68
CA VAL A 24 -9.67 6.59 4.06
C VAL A 24 -9.39 8.07 3.83
N LEU A 25 -8.33 8.58 4.45
CA LEU A 25 -7.82 9.92 4.26
C LEU A 25 -6.44 9.84 3.60
N GLU A 26 -6.34 10.34 2.37
CA GLU A 26 -5.14 10.25 1.55
C GLU A 26 -4.80 11.59 0.90
N TYR A 27 -3.51 11.93 0.90
CA TYR A 27 -3.00 13.14 0.27
C TYR A 27 -2.33 12.76 -1.06
N VAL A 28 -3.06 12.91 -2.16
CA VAL A 28 -2.58 12.60 -3.51
C VAL A 28 -1.93 13.83 -4.13
N VAL A 29 -0.71 13.66 -4.64
CA VAL A 29 0.04 14.71 -5.34
C VAL A 29 -0.19 14.55 -6.83
N PHE A 30 -0.58 15.63 -7.49
CA PHE A 30 -0.67 15.69 -8.95
C PHE A 30 0.47 16.53 -9.52
N GLU A 31 0.95 16.15 -10.69
CA GLU A 31 1.90 16.94 -11.46
C GLU A 31 1.40 17.15 -12.88
N ASN A 32 1.86 18.24 -13.49
CA ASN A 32 1.70 18.50 -14.91
C ASN A 32 2.96 19.18 -15.44
N TYR A 33 3.41 18.74 -16.61
CA TYR A 33 4.53 19.37 -17.29
C TYR A 33 4.00 20.52 -18.16
N ILE A 34 4.09 21.73 -17.61
CA ILE A 34 3.40 22.92 -18.15
C ILE A 34 3.94 23.43 -19.49
N THR A 35 5.13 22.99 -19.89
CA THR A 35 5.74 23.37 -21.18
C THR A 35 5.37 22.43 -22.31
N ASP A 36 4.75 21.28 -22.02
CA ASP A 36 4.16 20.42 -23.04
C ASP A 36 2.76 20.92 -23.37
N GLU A 37 2.54 21.20 -24.66
CA GLU A 37 1.27 21.63 -25.24
C GLU A 37 0.14 20.62 -24.99
N TYR A 38 0.50 19.34 -24.79
CA TYR A 38 -0.42 18.25 -24.48
C TYR A 38 -0.33 17.80 -23.02
N GLY A 39 0.29 18.60 -22.16
CA GLY A 39 0.46 18.32 -20.73
C GLY A 39 -0.87 17.97 -20.06
N ARG A 40 -0.88 16.89 -19.28
CA ARG A 40 -2.05 16.45 -18.52
C ARG A 40 -1.68 16.26 -17.06
N TRP A 41 -2.60 16.64 -16.20
CA TRP A 41 -2.52 16.31 -14.78
C TRP A 41 -2.47 14.79 -14.59
N ARG A 42 -1.40 14.33 -13.94
CA ARG A 42 -1.16 12.93 -13.61
C ARG A 42 -0.91 12.80 -12.12
N ILE A 43 -1.25 11.64 -11.56
CA ILE A 43 -0.86 11.32 -10.19
C ILE A 43 0.65 11.14 -10.17
N HIS A 44 1.33 11.95 -9.39
CA HIS A 44 2.77 11.88 -9.17
C HIS A 44 3.12 10.98 -8.00
N GLY A 45 2.35 11.08 -6.91
CA GLY A 45 2.64 10.34 -5.69
C GLY A 45 1.60 10.50 -4.60
N LYS A 46 1.93 9.95 -3.44
CA LYS A 46 1.08 9.96 -2.23
C LYS A 46 1.91 10.34 -1.03
N VAL A 47 1.42 11.30 -0.24
CA VAL A 47 2.05 11.70 1.02
C VAL A 47 1.39 10.94 2.17
N VAL A 48 2.23 10.33 3.02
CA VAL A 48 1.80 9.67 4.26
C VAL A 48 2.29 10.52 5.43
N PRO A 49 1.40 11.21 6.15
CA PRO A 49 1.79 11.98 7.34
C PRO A 49 2.37 11.08 8.43
N SER A 50 3.32 11.62 9.21
CA SER A 50 3.94 10.87 10.33
C SER A 50 2.96 10.43 11.41
N TRP A 51 1.88 11.19 11.61
CA TRP A 51 0.80 10.88 12.55
C TRP A 51 -0.24 9.91 11.98
N ALA A 52 -0.28 9.72 10.66
CA ALA A 52 -1.23 8.82 10.05
C ALA A 52 -0.85 7.40 10.44
N ARG A 53 -1.82 6.65 10.99
CA ARG A 53 -1.63 5.23 11.26
C ARG A 53 -1.37 4.54 9.93
N GLY A 54 -0.30 3.74 9.85
CA GLY A 54 -0.07 2.91 8.67
C GLY A 54 -1.28 2.00 8.40
N PHE A 55 -1.41 1.53 7.16
CA PHE A 55 -2.42 0.54 6.75
C PHE A 55 -2.14 -0.81 7.45
N ALA A 56 -2.38 -0.88 8.75
CA ALA A 56 -2.23 -2.07 9.56
C ALA A 56 -3.59 -2.77 9.66
N ALA A 57 -4.15 -3.19 8.52
CA ALA A 57 -4.99 -4.39 8.60
C ALA A 57 -4.01 -5.52 8.88
N ALA A 58 -4.15 -6.18 10.03
CA ALA A 58 -3.30 -7.29 10.40
C ALA A 58 -3.23 -8.26 9.21
N PRO A 59 -2.03 -8.65 8.75
CA PRO A 59 -1.93 -9.63 7.68
C PRO A 59 -2.67 -10.87 8.14
N GLN A 60 -3.58 -11.40 7.33
CA GLN A 60 -4.30 -12.65 7.63
C GLN A 60 -3.34 -13.85 7.76
N ARG A 61 -2.04 -13.64 7.48
CA ARG A 61 -0.99 -14.64 7.46
C ARG A 61 0.20 -14.21 8.30
N THR A 62 0.56 -15.04 9.28
CA THR A 62 1.78 -14.88 10.08
C THR A 62 3.01 -15.12 9.21
N ARG A 63 4.06 -14.31 9.41
CA ARG A 63 5.37 -14.49 8.77
C ARG A 63 6.44 -14.69 9.83
N ARG A 64 7.38 -15.62 9.60
CA ARG A 64 8.61 -15.76 10.41
C ARG A 64 9.64 -14.78 9.87
N LEU A 65 10.19 -13.94 10.74
CA LEU A 65 11.34 -13.09 10.41
C LEU A 65 12.63 -13.88 10.72
N PRO A 66 13.60 -13.93 9.80
CA PRO A 66 14.90 -14.55 10.09
C PRO A 66 15.65 -13.71 11.13
N THR A 67 16.34 -14.38 12.05
CA THR A 67 17.18 -13.71 13.06
C THR A 67 18.51 -13.31 12.42
N GLN A 68 19.02 -12.11 12.73
CA GLN A 68 20.24 -11.53 12.15
C GLN A 68 21.50 -12.42 12.28
N SER A 69 21.51 -13.42 13.16
CA SER A 69 22.60 -14.36 13.34
C SER A 69 22.82 -15.32 12.16
N GLU A 70 21.81 -15.57 11.32
CA GLU A 70 21.91 -16.52 10.19
C GLU A 70 22.61 -15.92 8.95
N SER A 71 22.71 -14.59 8.84
CA SER A 71 23.35 -13.92 7.69
C SER A 71 24.87 -13.81 7.78
N SER A 72 25.46 -13.96 8.97
CA SER A 72 26.91 -13.82 9.19
C SER A 72 27.69 -15.13 9.07
N ALA A 73 27.01 -16.27 8.94
CA ALA A 73 27.63 -17.60 8.90
C ALA A 73 27.80 -18.18 7.48
N GLN A 74 27.54 -17.38 6.43
CA GLN A 74 27.63 -17.80 5.02
C GLN A 74 28.74 -17.07 4.25
N GLY A 75 29.75 -16.54 4.95
CA GLY A 75 30.95 -15.92 4.38
C GLY A 75 32.17 -16.80 4.54
#